data_AF-A0A933M4Q7-F1
#
_entry.id   AF-A0A933M4Q7-F1
#
_cell.length_a   1.000
_cell.length_b   1.000
_cell.length_c   1.000
_cell.angle_alpha   90.00
_cell.angle_beta   90.00
_cell.angle_gamma   90.00
#
_symmetry.space_group_name_H-M   'P 1'
#
loop_
_entity.id
_entity.type
_entity.pdbx_description
1 polymer ?
#
loop_
_entity_poly.entity_id
_entity_poly.type
_entity_poly.pdbx_seq_one_letter_code
_entity_poly.pdbx_strand_id
1 'polypeptide(L)'
;MASASEVPTSRIEQDLILVRRVSEGDGEALRSFVETHTRWALYKTREWCVEHCPHRAGGVFCGLTGLSLRLNGKIPQNRLEECDEGMDTYLWIFDQLKRKLKTYTGRNGCLLSTYVWTILNSREFYIDWLRWKYGRAF
;
A
#
# COMPACT_ATOMS: atom_id res chain seq x y z
N MET A 1 23.72 34.74 -0.82
CA MET A 1 23.95 33.67 -1.80
C MET A 1 22.75 32.74 -1.72
N ALA A 2 21.83 32.83 -2.68
CA ALA A 2 20.64 32.01 -2.73
C ALA A 2 21.01 30.63 -3.28
N SER A 3 20.80 29.58 -2.49
CA SER A 3 21.01 28.19 -2.91
C SER A 3 19.94 27.84 -3.94
N ALA A 4 20.36 27.56 -5.18
CA ALA A 4 19.48 27.09 -6.23
C ALA A 4 18.86 25.75 -5.79
N SER A 5 17.53 25.65 -5.81
CA SER A 5 16.84 24.36 -5.69
C SER A 5 17.03 23.62 -7.01
N GLU A 6 17.92 22.63 -7.03
CA GLU A 6 18.04 21.70 -8.15
C GLU A 6 16.72 20.94 -8.31
N VAL A 7 16.02 21.20 -9.41
CA VAL A 7 14.82 20.44 -9.79
C VAL A 7 15.28 19.02 -10.16
N PRO A 8 14.81 17.96 -9.49
CA PRO A 8 15.27 16.60 -9.75
C PRO A 8 15.03 16.22 -11.21
N THR A 9 16.11 15.85 -11.88
CA THR A 9 16.20 15.68 -13.34
C THR A 9 15.75 14.31 -13.81
N SER A 10 15.74 13.30 -12.93
CA SER A 10 15.26 11.96 -13.24
C SER A 10 14.11 11.52 -12.31
N ARG A 11 13.22 10.65 -12.83
CA ARG A 11 12.14 10.05 -12.03
C ARG A 11 12.68 9.26 -10.83
N ILE A 12 13.88 8.69 -10.96
CA ILE A 12 14.54 7.96 -9.89
C ILE A 12 15.02 8.90 -8.79
N GLU A 13 15.56 10.07 -9.12
CA GLU A 13 15.89 11.10 -8.13
C GLU A 13 14.65 11.54 -7.34
N GLN A 14 13.52 11.74 -8.03
CA GLN A 14 12.25 12.07 -7.39
C GLN A 14 11.80 10.96 -6.44
N ASP A 15 11.89 9.69 -6.88
CA ASP A 15 11.58 8.52 -6.06
C ASP A 15 12.49 8.43 -4.82
N LEU A 16 13.79 8.68 -4.97
CA LEU A 16 14.76 8.67 -3.86
C LEU A 16 14.49 9.80 -2.85
N ILE A 17 14.17 11.01 -3.33
CA ILE A 17 13.79 12.14 -2.47
C ILE A 17 12.52 11.79 -1.69
N LEU A 18 11.51 11.22 -2.35
CA LEU A 18 10.27 10.80 -1.69
C LEU A 18 10.55 9.75 -0.61
N VAL A 19 11.30 8.70 -0.93
CA VAL A 19 11.65 7.62 0.01
C VAL A 19 12.44 8.14 1.22
N ARG A 20 13.37 9.07 0.99
CA ARG A 20 14.12 9.71 2.07
C ARG A 20 13.20 10.47 3.01
N ARG A 21 12.34 11.35 2.48
CA ARG A 21 11.37 12.12 3.29
C ARG A 21 10.45 11.20 4.09
N VAL A 22 9.92 10.14 3.46
CA VAL A 22 9.08 9.14 4.15
C VAL A 22 9.85 8.46 5.30
N SER A 23 11.13 8.16 5.10
CA SER A 23 11.98 7.52 6.10
C SER A 23 12.33 8.45 7.27
N GLU A 24 12.41 9.76 7.01
CA GLU A 24 12.62 10.82 8.00
C GLU A 24 11.33 11.16 8.79
N GLY A 25 10.19 10.56 8.43
CA GLY A 25 8.92 10.75 9.13
C GLY A 25 8.08 11.92 8.62
N ASP A 26 8.38 12.45 7.43
CA ASP A 26 7.59 13.49 6.79
C ASP A 26 6.18 12.98 6.44
N GLY A 27 5.17 13.58 7.08
CA GLY A 27 3.77 13.20 6.93
C GLY A 27 3.18 13.51 5.56
N GLU A 28 3.65 14.55 4.87
CA GLU A 28 3.21 14.91 3.52
C GLU A 28 3.77 13.92 2.50
N ALA A 29 5.06 13.60 2.62
CA ALA A 29 5.68 12.58 1.79
C ALA A 29 5.03 11.20 1.98
N LEU A 30 4.72 10.84 3.25
CA LEU A 30 3.99 9.62 3.56
C LEU A 30 2.60 9.60 2.94
N ARG A 31 1.86 10.72 3.01
CA ARG A 31 0.54 10.84 2.38
C ARG A 31 0.64 10.66 0.87
N SER A 32 1.58 11.34 0.21
CA SER A 32 1.80 11.22 -1.23
C SER A 32 2.14 9.78 -1.63
N PHE A 33 2.99 9.11 -0.85
CA PHE A 33 3.31 7.69 -1.06
C PHE A 33 2.07 6.80 -0.94
N VAL A 34 1.26 6.98 0.11
CA VAL A 34 0.03 6.21 0.34
C VAL A 34 -0.98 6.44 -0.78
N GLU A 35 -1.24 7.69 -1.15
CA GLU A 35 -2.17 8.04 -2.22
C GLU A 35 -1.78 7.41 -3.56
N THR A 36 -0.49 7.47 -3.90
CA THR A 36 0.06 6.89 -5.14
C THR A 36 -0.17 5.38 -5.22
N HIS A 37 -0.05 4.65 -4.10
CA HIS A 37 -0.08 3.18 -4.08
C HIS A 37 -1.38 2.59 -3.53
N THR A 38 -2.32 3.43 -3.10
CA THR A 38 -3.61 3.03 -2.49
C THR A 38 -4.36 2.02 -3.37
N ARG A 39 -4.42 2.23 -4.68
CA ARG A 39 -5.15 1.33 -5.58
C ARG A 39 -4.59 -0.09 -5.58
N TRP A 40 -3.26 -0.24 -5.51
CA TRP A 40 -2.64 -1.55 -5.44
C TRP A 40 -2.81 -2.20 -4.08
N ALA A 41 -2.69 -1.41 -3.00
CA ALA A 41 -2.96 -1.90 -1.65
C ALA A 41 -4.40 -2.41 -1.51
N LEU A 42 -5.39 -1.69 -2.04
CA LEU A 42 -6.80 -2.10 -2.05
C LEU A 42 -7.03 -3.36 -2.89
N TYR A 43 -6.39 -3.46 -4.04
CA TYR A 43 -6.44 -4.68 -4.86
C TYR A 43 -5.95 -5.91 -4.07
N LYS A 44 -4.78 -5.80 -3.43
CA LYS A 44 -4.20 -6.88 -2.62
C LYS A 44 -5.00 -7.17 -1.35
N THR A 45 -5.49 -6.14 -0.68
CA THR A 45 -6.39 -6.28 0.47
C THR A 45 -7.61 -7.12 0.09
N ARG A 46 -8.24 -6.83 -1.05
CA ARG A 46 -9.38 -7.62 -1.54
C ARG A 46 -8.97 -9.03 -1.93
N GLU A 47 -7.88 -9.20 -2.67
CA GLU A 47 -7.37 -10.52 -3.08
C GLU A 47 -7.18 -11.44 -1.86
N TRP A 48 -6.47 -10.97 -0.83
CA TRP A 48 -6.12 -11.78 0.33
C TRP A 48 -7.29 -11.97 1.30
N CYS A 49 -8.10 -10.94 1.54
CA CYS A 49 -9.23 -11.05 2.46
C CYS A 49 -10.35 -11.93 1.92
N VAL A 50 -10.55 -12.01 0.60
CA VAL A 50 -11.63 -12.84 0.02
C VAL A 50 -11.35 -14.32 0.23
N GLU A 51 -10.09 -14.75 0.14
CA GLU A 51 -9.70 -16.16 0.34
C GLU A 51 -9.91 -16.63 1.79
N HIS A 52 -9.84 -15.70 2.76
CA HIS A 52 -9.85 -16.02 4.19
C HIS A 52 -10.94 -15.26 4.97
N CYS A 53 -12.03 -14.88 4.30
CA CYS A 53 -13.09 -14.04 4.87
C CYS A 53 -13.89 -14.80 5.94
N PRO A 54 -13.91 -14.35 7.22
CA PRO A 54 -14.73 -14.98 8.25
C PRO A 54 -16.19 -14.53 8.22
N HIS A 55 -16.51 -13.46 7.47
CA HIS A 55 -17.85 -12.87 7.44
C HIS A 55 -18.77 -13.58 6.45
N ARG A 56 -20.06 -13.66 6.80
CA ARG A 56 -21.12 -14.12 5.89
C ARG A 56 -21.26 -13.17 4.71
N ALA A 57 -21.49 -13.73 3.52
CA ALA A 57 -21.69 -12.95 2.30
C ALA A 57 -22.80 -11.90 2.48
N GLY A 58 -22.54 -10.66 2.06
CA GLY A 58 -23.51 -9.57 2.07
C GLY A 58 -23.65 -8.79 3.39
N GLY A 59 -22.90 -9.15 4.45
CA GLY A 59 -22.96 -8.46 5.75
C GLY A 59 -22.08 -7.22 5.88
N VAL A 60 -20.98 -7.13 5.12
CA VAL A 60 -19.97 -6.05 5.17
C VAL A 60 -19.34 -5.84 3.80
N PHE A 61 -18.70 -4.68 3.57
CA PHE A 61 -17.78 -4.52 2.43
C PHE A 61 -16.44 -5.20 2.73
N CYS A 62 -16.27 -6.42 2.22
CA CYS A 62 -15.00 -7.12 2.29
C CYS A 62 -13.92 -6.40 1.46
N GLY A 63 -12.69 -6.41 1.96
CA GLY A 63 -11.51 -5.93 1.23
C GLY A 63 -11.54 -4.42 0.90
N LEU A 64 -12.24 -3.62 1.70
CA LEU A 64 -12.41 -2.18 1.50
C LEU A 64 -13.06 -1.82 0.16
N THR A 65 -14.02 -2.64 -0.28
CA THR A 65 -14.70 -2.47 -1.56
C THR A 65 -15.44 -1.12 -1.64
N GLY A 66 -16.03 -0.64 -0.54
CA GLY A 66 -16.70 0.66 -0.54
C GLY A 66 -15.73 1.81 -0.81
N LEU A 67 -14.55 1.78 -0.20
CA LEU A 67 -13.46 2.73 -0.45
C LEU A 67 -12.95 2.66 -1.89
N SER A 68 -12.75 1.45 -2.41
CA SER A 68 -12.34 1.24 -3.80
C SER A 68 -13.36 1.81 -4.79
N LEU A 69 -14.66 1.64 -4.53
CA LEU A 69 -15.72 2.25 -5.35
C LEU A 69 -15.66 3.78 -5.33
N ARG A 70 -15.51 4.39 -4.14
CA ARG A 70 -15.42 5.85 -3.99
C ARG A 70 -14.23 6.45 -4.75
N LEU A 71 -13.07 5.79 -4.71
CA LEU A 71 -11.87 6.21 -5.46
C LEU A 71 -12.04 6.14 -6.99
N ASN A 72 -13.03 5.37 -7.46
CA ASN A 72 -13.42 5.27 -8.86
C ASN A 72 -14.63 6.16 -9.20
N GLY A 73 -15.01 7.08 -8.30
CA GLY A 73 -16.15 7.97 -8.49
C GLY A 73 -17.51 7.29 -8.38
N LYS A 74 -17.57 6.06 -7.85
CA LYS A 74 -18.81 5.31 -7.68
C LYS A 74 -19.32 5.44 -6.25
N ILE A 75 -20.64 5.56 -6.11
CA ILE A 75 -21.33 5.54 -4.81
C ILE A 75 -21.70 4.09 -4.50
N PRO A 76 -21.27 3.53 -3.36
CA PRO A 76 -21.72 2.19 -2.95
C PRO A 76 -23.24 2.18 -2.79
N GLN A 77 -23.92 1.20 -3.39
CA GLN A 77 -25.39 1.15 -3.40
C GLN A 77 -25.99 0.78 -2.03
N ASN A 78 -25.18 0.19 -1.17
CA ASN A 78 -25.55 -0.34 0.14
C ASN A 78 -24.74 0.37 1.24
N ARG A 79 -25.37 0.64 2.39
CA ARG A 79 -24.75 1.29 3.56
C ARG A 79 -24.00 0.29 4.45
N LEU A 80 -23.37 -0.71 3.84
CA LEU A 80 -22.59 -1.68 4.59
C LEU A 80 -21.35 -0.98 5.17
N GLU A 81 -20.94 -1.41 6.36
CA GLU A 81 -19.68 -0.98 6.95
C GLU A 81 -18.51 -1.68 6.23
N GLU A 82 -17.36 -1.02 6.22
CA GLU A 82 -16.12 -1.68 5.75
C GLU A 82 -15.72 -2.75 6.76
N CYS A 83 -15.24 -3.89 6.26
CA CYS A 83 -14.78 -4.96 7.12
C CYS A 83 -13.46 -4.60 7.83
N ASP A 84 -13.40 -4.83 9.14
CA ASP A 84 -12.19 -4.62 9.96
C ASP A 84 -10.99 -5.41 9.43
N GLU A 85 -11.20 -6.63 8.94
CA GLU A 85 -10.15 -7.46 8.33
C GLU A 85 -9.49 -6.78 7.12
N GLY A 86 -10.30 -6.06 6.34
CA GLY A 86 -9.84 -5.27 5.21
C GLY A 86 -9.05 -4.03 5.67
N MET A 87 -9.53 -3.34 6.70
CA MET A 87 -8.83 -2.18 7.28
C MET A 87 -7.46 -2.59 7.83
N ASP A 88 -7.42 -3.64 8.63
CA ASP A 88 -6.21 -4.18 9.23
C ASP A 88 -5.18 -4.57 8.16
N THR A 89 -5.62 -5.31 7.13
CA THR A 89 -4.75 -5.73 6.03
C THR A 89 -4.20 -4.54 5.25
N TYR A 90 -5.04 -3.55 4.96
CA TYR A 90 -4.63 -2.33 4.27
C TYR A 90 -3.57 -1.55 5.06
N LEU A 91 -3.78 -1.38 6.37
CA LEU A 91 -2.81 -0.72 7.25
C LEU A 91 -1.51 -1.50 7.34
N TRP A 92 -1.60 -2.83 7.47
CA TRP A 92 -0.43 -3.70 7.52
C TRP A 92 0.41 -3.59 6.24
N ILE A 93 -0.22 -3.61 5.06
CA ILE A 93 0.48 -3.46 3.79
C ILE A 93 1.34 -2.19 3.80
N PHE A 94 0.77 -1.05 4.18
CA PHE A 94 1.50 0.21 4.19
C PHE A 94 2.58 0.29 5.27
N ASP A 95 2.36 -0.30 6.45
CA ASP A 95 3.42 -0.40 7.47
C ASP A 95 4.61 -1.21 6.95
N GLN A 96 4.36 -2.36 6.30
CA GLN A 96 5.43 -3.18 5.76
C GLN A 96 6.12 -2.55 4.54
N LEU A 97 5.35 -1.92 3.64
CA LEU A 97 5.93 -1.16 2.53
C LEU A 97 6.87 -0.08 3.06
N LYS A 98 6.44 0.72 4.04
CA LYS A 98 7.27 1.75 4.68
C LYS A 98 8.57 1.17 5.25
N ARG A 99 8.52 -0.01 5.89
CA ARG A 99 9.74 -0.69 6.38
C ARG A 99 10.68 -1.08 5.23
N LYS A 100 10.14 -1.63 4.15
CA LYS A 100 10.89 -2.06 2.95
C LYS A 100 11.35 -0.91 2.06
N LEU A 101 10.80 0.30 2.19
CA LEU A 101 11.28 1.49 1.46
C LEU A 101 12.74 1.81 1.79
N LYS A 102 13.21 1.50 3.00
CA LYS A 102 14.59 1.76 3.43
C LYS A 102 15.64 1.04 2.59
N THR A 103 15.27 -0.01 1.87
CA THR A 103 16.17 -0.78 1.00
C THR A 103 16.02 -0.42 -0.48
N TYR A 104 15.13 0.50 -0.83
CA TYR A 104 15.03 1.01 -2.19
C TYR A 104 16.20 1.94 -2.52
N THR A 105 16.87 1.68 -3.64
CA THR A 105 18.07 2.42 -4.07
C THR A 105 18.00 2.93 -5.51
N GLY A 106 16.95 2.63 -6.26
CA GLY A 106 16.85 2.99 -7.68
C GLY A 106 17.86 2.29 -8.60
N ARG A 107 18.62 1.31 -8.09
CA ARG A 107 19.69 0.64 -8.84
C ARG A 107 19.15 0.03 -10.14
N ASN A 108 19.98 0.09 -11.19
CA ASN A 108 19.65 -0.39 -12.54
C ASN A 108 18.39 0.23 -13.15
N GLY A 109 18.05 1.46 -12.79
CA GLY A 109 16.89 2.15 -13.35
C GLY A 109 15.54 1.72 -12.74
N CYS A 110 15.55 1.00 -11.61
CA CYS A 110 14.33 0.49 -10.99
C CYS A 110 13.51 1.63 -10.38
N LEU A 111 12.33 1.90 -10.93
CA LEU A 111 11.38 2.87 -10.39
C LEU A 111 10.79 2.38 -9.06
N LEU A 112 10.44 3.31 -8.18
CA LEU A 112 9.78 3.01 -6.91
C LEU A 112 8.47 2.25 -7.14
N SER A 113 7.71 2.63 -8.16
CA SER A 113 6.47 1.95 -8.54
C SER A 113 6.72 0.47 -8.88
N THR A 114 7.80 0.17 -9.61
CA THR A 114 8.17 -1.21 -9.94
C THR A 114 8.57 -1.97 -8.69
N TYR A 115 9.38 -1.35 -7.83
CA TYR A 115 9.81 -1.94 -6.56
C TYR A 115 8.62 -2.29 -5.65
N VAL A 116 7.68 -1.36 -5.46
CA VAL A 116 6.46 -1.58 -4.67
C VAL A 116 5.60 -2.67 -5.29
N TRP A 117 5.40 -2.63 -6.62
CA TRP A 117 4.64 -3.65 -7.34
C TRP A 117 5.24 -5.05 -7.13
N THR A 118 6.56 -5.19 -7.22
CA THR A 118 7.26 -6.46 -7.00
C THR A 118 7.07 -6.97 -5.58
N ILE A 119 7.15 -6.10 -4.56
CA ILE A 119 6.88 -6.50 -3.17
C ILE A 119 5.46 -7.00 -3.02
N LEU A 120 4.47 -6.22 -3.48
CA LEU A 120 3.05 -6.55 -3.33
C LEU A 120 2.67 -7.88 -4.00
N ASN A 121 3.40 -8.28 -5.05
CA ASN A 121 3.16 -9.52 -5.79
C ASN A 121 4.13 -10.65 -5.43
N SER A 122 5.01 -10.46 -4.44
CA SER A 122 5.93 -11.50 -3.99
C SER A 122 5.22 -12.52 -3.10
N ARG A 123 5.60 -13.79 -3.24
CA ARG A 123 5.06 -14.88 -2.42
C ARG A 123 5.44 -14.69 -0.95
N GLU A 124 6.65 -14.21 -0.70
CA GLU A 124 7.18 -13.96 0.64
C GLU A 124 6.33 -12.91 1.36
N PHE A 125 5.92 -11.86 0.65
CA PHE A 125 5.09 -10.81 1.24
C PHE A 125 3.69 -11.31 1.64
N TYR A 126 3.09 -12.18 0.83
CA TYR A 126 1.84 -12.85 1.17
C TYR A 126 2.00 -13.82 2.35
N ILE A 127 3.09 -14.58 2.41
CA ILE A 127 3.39 -15.46 3.56
C ILE A 127 3.59 -14.65 4.84
N ASP A 128 4.29 -13.52 4.78
CA ASP A 128 4.46 -12.61 5.91
C ASP A 128 3.11 -12.08 6.40
N TRP A 129 2.20 -11.77 5.47
CA TRP A 129 0.83 -11.37 5.80
C TRP A 129 0.06 -12.50 6.50
N LEU A 130 0.08 -13.72 5.98
CA LEU A 130 -0.58 -14.89 6.60
C LEU A 130 -0.08 -15.12 8.02
N ARG A 131 1.24 -15.05 8.21
CA ARG A 131 1.87 -15.23 9.53
C ARG A 131 1.50 -14.13 10.51
N TRP A 132 1.39 -12.89 10.04
CA TRP A 132 0.94 -11.79 10.86
C TRP A 132 -0.54 -11.94 11.24
N LYS A 133 -1.40 -12.32 10.28
CA LYS A 133 -2.85 -12.36 10.48
C LYS A 133 -3.32 -13.58 11.27
N TYR A 134 -2.73 -14.75 11.02
CA TYR A 134 -3.19 -16.04 11.56
C TYR A 134 -2.14 -16.74 12.45
N GLY A 135 -0.93 -16.18 12.59
CA GLY A 135 0.15 -16.76 13.37
C GLY A 135 0.99 -17.79 12.60
N ARG A 136 1.93 -18.43 13.31
CA ARG A 136 2.96 -19.34 12.75
C ARG A 136 2.46 -20.72 12.29
N ALA A 137 1.14 -20.95 12.26
CA ALA A 137 0.56 -22.22 11.78
C ALA A 137 0.55 -22.33 10.23
N PHE A 138 1.04 -21.29 9.54
CA PHE A 138 1.26 -21.21 8.08
C PHE A 138 2.71 -20.81 7.75
#